data_AF-A0A9C8DG44-F1
#
_entry.id   AF-A0A9C8DG44-F1
#
_cell.length_a   1.000
_cell.length_b   1.000
_cell.length_c   1.000
_cell.angle_alpha   90.00
_cell.angle_beta   90.00
_cell.angle_gamma   90.00
#
_symmetry.space_group_name_H-M   'P 1'
#
loop_
_entity.id
_entity.type
_entity.pdbx_description
1 polymer ?
#
loop_
_entity_poly.entity_id
_entity_poly.type
_entity_poly.pdbx_seq_one_letter_code
_entity_poly.pdbx_strand_id
1 'polypeptide(L)'
;MATYWDVETEQAFKKLYMDTYTQVPLSGFSTIHPALRFGWDKALASEFPNETWEEVEDDLERAWKETHSQHGSWQDMKKHVRRAWEKAKQDWQNLASHNKAK
;
A
#
# COMPACT_ATOMS: atom_id res chain seq x y z
N MET A 1 5.00 -10.09 -20.86
CA MET A 1 4.11 -9.05 -20.29
C MET A 1 4.33 -9.08 -18.80
N ALA A 2 5.26 -8.26 -18.30
CA ALA A 2 5.61 -8.27 -16.89
C ALA A 2 4.49 -7.59 -16.10
N THR A 3 3.66 -8.38 -15.42
CA THR A 3 2.90 -7.89 -14.27
C THR A 3 3.93 -7.27 -13.32
N TYR A 4 3.91 -5.95 -13.20
CA TYR A 4 4.94 -5.11 -12.56
C TYR A 4 4.97 -5.32 -11.05
N TRP A 5 5.45 -6.47 -10.62
CA TRP A 5 6.01 -6.75 -9.31
C TRP A 5 7.51 -6.89 -9.51
N ASP A 6 8.22 -5.77 -9.53
CA ASP A 6 9.67 -5.78 -9.56
C ASP A 6 10.20 -6.30 -8.21
N VAL A 7 11.32 -7.03 -8.21
CA VAL A 7 11.92 -7.60 -6.99
C VAL A 7 12.18 -6.50 -5.93
N GLU A 8 12.44 -5.27 -6.35
CA GLU A 8 12.62 -4.12 -5.48
C GLU A 8 11.28 -3.66 -4.86
N THR A 9 10.17 -3.71 -5.59
CA THR A 9 8.82 -3.41 -5.04
C THR A 9 8.37 -4.45 -4.01
N GLU A 10 8.73 -5.72 -4.21
CA GLU A 10 8.42 -6.78 -3.26
C GLU A 10 9.28 -6.66 -1.99
N GLN A 11 10.57 -6.32 -2.12
CA GLN A 11 11.43 -6.03 -0.98
C GLN A 11 10.95 -4.83 -0.16
N ALA A 12 10.49 -3.79 -0.84
CA ALA A 12 9.91 -2.60 -0.23
C ALA A 12 8.63 -2.93 0.55
N PHE A 13 7.71 -3.69 -0.05
CA PHE A 13 6.53 -4.22 0.64
C PHE A 13 6.94 -5.07 1.84
N LYS A 14 7.90 -5.99 1.68
CA LYS A 14 8.41 -6.86 2.74
C LYS A 14 9.04 -6.07 3.89
N LYS A 15 9.70 -4.94 3.61
CA LYS A 15 10.27 -4.06 4.63
C LYS A 15 9.18 -3.33 5.42
N LEU A 16 8.22 -2.72 4.73
CA LEU A 16 7.04 -2.13 5.38
C LEU A 16 6.31 -3.17 6.23
N TYR A 17 6.16 -4.37 5.65
CA TYR A 17 5.56 -5.52 6.28
C TYR A 17 6.30 -5.75 7.61
N MET A 18 7.59 -6.08 7.58
CA MET A 18 8.39 -6.34 8.79
C MET A 18 8.38 -5.18 9.82
N ASP A 19 8.44 -3.92 9.38
CA ASP A 19 8.33 -2.74 10.26
C ASP A 19 7.00 -2.69 11.01
N THR A 20 5.91 -3.04 10.32
CA THR A 20 4.57 -3.02 10.91
C THR A 20 4.34 -4.25 11.80
N TYR A 21 4.77 -5.45 11.39
CA TYR A 21 4.53 -6.68 12.16
C TYR A 21 5.39 -6.85 13.39
N THR A 22 6.52 -6.14 13.49
CA THR A 22 7.27 -6.11 14.76
C THR A 22 6.50 -5.37 15.85
N GLN A 23 5.54 -4.51 15.50
CA GLN A 23 4.77 -3.68 16.44
C GLN A 23 3.32 -4.13 16.64
N VAL A 24 2.78 -4.98 15.77
CA VAL A 24 1.37 -5.43 15.82
C VAL A 24 1.28 -6.87 16.36
N PRO A 25 0.46 -7.15 17.40
CA PRO A 25 0.24 -8.52 17.87
C PRO A 25 -0.40 -9.38 16.77
N LEU A 26 0.03 -10.64 16.69
CA LEU A 26 -0.40 -11.61 15.65
C LEU A 26 -1.93 -11.77 15.54
N SER A 27 -2.71 -11.42 16.56
CA SER A 27 -4.18 -11.45 16.53
C SER A 27 -4.81 -10.34 15.67
N GLY A 28 -4.15 -9.17 15.53
CA GLY A 28 -4.58 -8.08 14.64
C GLY A 28 -4.09 -8.26 13.20
N PHE A 29 -3.18 -9.21 12.98
CA PHE A 29 -2.51 -9.47 11.71
C PHE A 29 -3.48 -9.75 10.56
N SER A 30 -4.35 -10.75 10.74
CA SER A 30 -5.25 -11.22 9.68
C SER A 30 -6.23 -10.15 9.21
N THR A 31 -6.49 -9.16 10.06
CA THR A 31 -7.39 -8.04 9.80
C THR A 31 -6.67 -6.89 9.09
N ILE A 32 -5.42 -6.59 9.47
CA ILE A 32 -4.66 -5.45 8.95
C ILE A 32 -3.89 -5.81 7.66
N HIS A 33 -3.47 -7.07 7.51
CA HIS A 33 -2.75 -7.56 6.33
C HIS A 33 -3.44 -7.21 4.99
N PRO A 34 -4.76 -7.47 4.80
CA PRO A 34 -5.43 -7.09 3.56
C PRO A 34 -5.44 -5.58 3.32
N ALA A 35 -5.50 -4.75 4.37
CA ALA A 35 -5.45 -3.30 4.25
C ALA A 35 -4.11 -2.80 3.72
N LEU A 36 -3.01 -3.34 4.27
CA LEU A 36 -1.67 -3.00 3.81
C LEU A 36 -1.44 -3.43 2.36
N ARG A 37 -1.87 -4.65 2.00
CA ARG A 37 -1.72 -5.16 0.65
C ARG A 37 -2.53 -4.33 -0.35
N PHE A 38 -3.78 -3.99 0.00
CA PHE A 38 -4.66 -3.18 -0.82
C PHE A 38 -4.10 -1.78 -1.07
N GLY A 39 -3.63 -1.08 -0.02
CA GLY A 39 -3.03 0.25 -0.17
C GLY A 39 -1.76 0.23 -1.02
N TRP A 40 -0.95 -0.82 -0.93
CA TRP A 40 0.25 -0.99 -1.75
C TRP A 40 -0.10 -1.24 -3.21
N ASP A 41 -1.02 -2.16 -3.49
CA ASP A 41 -1.46 -2.49 -4.85
C ASP A 41 -2.10 -1.29 -5.53
N LYS A 42 -2.93 -0.54 -4.80
CA LYS A 42 -3.58 0.67 -5.29
C LYS A 42 -2.64 1.84 -5.46
N ALA A 43 -1.62 1.95 -4.61
CA ALA A 43 -0.50 2.81 -4.95
C ALA A 43 0.04 2.35 -6.28
N LEU A 44 0.46 1.08 -6.42
CA LEU A 44 1.07 0.43 -7.61
C LEU A 44 0.24 0.52 -8.91
N ALA A 45 -1.06 0.75 -8.81
CA ALA A 45 -1.94 0.97 -9.95
C ALA A 45 -2.24 2.44 -10.28
N SER A 46 -2.03 3.36 -9.34
CA SER A 46 -2.30 4.80 -9.49
C SER A 46 -1.26 5.48 -10.40
N GLU A 47 -1.61 6.56 -11.09
CA GLU A 47 -0.69 7.25 -12.00
C GLU A 47 0.41 7.98 -11.19
N PHE A 48 1.55 7.30 -11.06
CA PHE A 48 2.34 7.15 -9.83
C PHE A 48 2.95 8.33 -9.08
N PRO A 49 3.00 9.56 -9.59
CA PRO A 49 3.34 10.67 -8.71
C PRO A 49 2.29 11.77 -8.66
N ASN A 50 1.32 11.78 -9.57
CA ASN A 50 0.45 12.93 -9.76
C ASN A 50 -0.76 12.93 -8.81
N GLU A 51 -1.20 11.76 -8.38
CA GLU A 51 -2.36 11.65 -7.50
C GLU A 51 -1.96 11.77 -6.02
N THR A 52 -2.66 12.63 -5.30
CA THR A 52 -2.52 12.79 -3.84
C THR A 52 -3.41 11.80 -3.09
N TRP A 53 -3.07 11.53 -1.83
CA TRP A 53 -3.90 10.64 -0.99
C TRP A 53 -5.34 11.14 -0.91
N GLU A 54 -5.55 12.46 -0.84
CA GLU A 54 -6.88 13.08 -0.74
C GLU A 54 -7.75 12.81 -1.98
N GLU A 55 -7.15 12.76 -3.17
CA GLU A 55 -7.86 12.47 -4.42
C GLU A 55 -8.26 11.00 -4.52
N VAL A 56 -7.38 10.08 -4.11
CA VAL A 56 -7.63 8.64 -4.19
C VAL A 56 -8.43 8.13 -2.99
N GLU A 57 -8.48 8.85 -1.87
CA GLU A 57 -9.12 8.39 -0.63
C GLU A 57 -10.56 7.92 -0.85
N ASP A 58 -11.36 8.70 -1.57
CA ASP A 58 -12.77 8.39 -1.83
C ASP A 58 -12.94 7.16 -2.73
N ASP A 59 -12.06 6.98 -3.73
CA ASP A 59 -12.03 5.76 -4.56
C ASP A 59 -11.63 4.54 -3.72
N LEU A 60 -10.57 4.68 -2.92
CA LEU A 60 -10.08 3.61 -2.06
C LEU A 60 -11.10 3.21 -1.00
N GLU A 61 -11.82 4.17 -0.43
CA GLU A 61 -12.90 3.91 0.52
C GLU A 61 -14.02 3.09 -0.13
N ARG A 62 -14.48 3.50 -1.31
CA ARG A 62 -15.52 2.79 -2.06
C ARG A 62 -15.07 1.38 -2.40
N ALA A 63 -13.89 1.24 -2.99
CA ALA A 63 -13.32 -0.05 -3.34
C ALA A 63 -13.10 -0.95 -2.11
N TRP A 64 -12.66 -0.39 -0.98
CA TRP A 64 -12.53 -1.14 0.29
C TRP A 64 -13.88 -1.64 0.80
N LYS A 65 -14.91 -0.78 0.80
CA LYS A 65 -16.27 -1.17 1.21
C LYS A 65 -16.85 -2.27 0.32
N GLU A 66 -16.57 -2.23 -0.98
CA GLU A 66 -17.07 -3.23 -1.92
C GLU A 66 -16.35 -4.58 -1.80
N THR A 67 -15.02 -4.58 -1.60
CA THR A 67 -14.20 -5.80 -1.68
C THR A 67 -13.77 -6.37 -0.32
N HIS A 68 -13.65 -5.52 0.70
CA HIS A 68 -13.02 -5.86 1.98
C HIS A 68 -13.88 -5.47 3.20
N SER A 69 -15.19 -5.21 3.03
CA SER A 69 -16.12 -4.88 4.14
C SER A 69 -16.13 -5.94 5.26
N GLN A 70 -15.84 -7.20 4.95
CA GLN A 70 -15.70 -8.29 5.92
C GLN A 70 -14.46 -8.20 6.83
N HIS A 71 -13.44 -7.41 6.45
CA HIS A 71 -12.17 -7.27 7.17
C HIS A 71 -12.16 -6.06 8.12
N GLY A 72 -13.26 -5.32 8.23
CA GLY A 72 -13.40 -4.19 9.14
C GLY A 72 -13.77 -2.90 8.44
N SER A 73 -14.06 -1.87 9.25
CA SER A 73 -14.47 -0.58 8.75
C SER A 73 -13.31 0.12 8.03
N TRP A 74 -13.62 0.93 7.01
CA TRP A 74 -12.63 1.77 6.35
C TRP A 74 -11.93 2.68 7.35
N GLN A 75 -12.63 3.23 8.35
CA GLN A 75 -12.01 4.14 9.33
C GLN A 75 -10.87 3.49 10.13
N ASP A 76 -11.04 2.22 10.51
CA ASP A 76 -10.00 1.47 11.23
C ASP A 76 -8.80 1.16 10.33
N MET A 77 -9.09 0.86 9.05
CA MET A 77 -8.10 0.39 8.08
C MET A 77 -7.40 1.52 7.34
N LYS A 78 -8.05 2.68 7.18
CA LYS A 78 -7.57 3.85 6.43
C LYS A 78 -6.16 4.24 6.82
N LYS A 79 -5.85 4.25 8.12
CA LYS A 79 -4.49 4.56 8.62
C LYS A 79 -3.43 3.57 8.12
N HIS A 80 -3.80 2.30 8.00
CA HIS A 80 -2.93 1.24 7.52
C HIS A 80 -2.79 1.29 6.00
N VAL A 81 -3.91 1.44 5.28
CA VAL A 81 -3.94 1.62 3.82
C VAL A 81 -3.10 2.83 3.42
N ARG A 82 -3.29 3.97 4.08
CA ARG A 82 -2.53 5.20 3.83
C ARG A 82 -1.04 5.00 4.03
N ARG A 83 -0.63 4.39 5.15
CA ARG A 83 0.78 4.13 5.43
C ARG A 83 1.40 3.24 4.35
N ALA A 84 0.67 2.21 3.90
CA ALA A 84 1.14 1.35 2.82
C ALA A 84 1.26 2.10 1.49
N TRP A 85 0.27 2.93 1.17
CA TRP A 85 0.26 3.71 -0.06
C TRP A 85 1.39 4.74 -0.11
N GLU A 86 1.57 5.52 0.96
CA GLU A 86 2.66 6.51 1.07
C GLU A 86 4.03 5.84 0.96
N LYS A 87 4.20 4.68 1.59
CA LYS A 87 5.46 3.93 1.54
C LYS A 87 5.75 3.38 0.15
N ALA A 88 4.74 2.82 -0.52
CA ALA A 88 4.86 2.33 -1.90
C ALA A 88 5.28 3.46 -2.84
N LYS A 89 4.67 4.64 -2.73
CA LYS A 89 5.07 5.82 -3.50
C LYS A 89 6.47 6.29 -3.20
N GLN A 90 6.86 6.36 -1.94
CA GLN A 90 8.21 6.75 -1.54
C GLN A 90 9.24 5.81 -2.15
N ASP A 91 9.05 4.50 -2.04
CA ASP A 91 9.98 3.54 -2.63
C ASP A 91 9.95 3.58 -4.15
N TRP A 92 8.79 3.74 -4.80
CA TRP A 92 8.73 3.94 -6.24
C TRP A 92 9.50 5.19 -6.69
N GLN A 93 9.36 6.31 -5.99
CA GLN A 93 10.13 7.53 -6.25
C GLN A 93 11.63 7.30 -6.07
N ASN A 94 12.03 6.57 -5.03
CA ASN A 94 13.44 6.20 -4.80
C ASN A 94 13.99 5.37 -5.98
N LEU A 95 13.21 4.39 -6.47
CA LEU A 95 13.57 3.54 -7.60
C LEU A 95 13.64 4.32 -8.92
N ALA A 96 12.63 5.15 -9.21
CA ALA A 96 12.61 6.00 -10.40
C ALA A 96 13.77 7.00 -10.42
N SER A 97 14.17 7.50 -9.25
CA SER A 97 15.32 8.38 -9.09
C SER A 97 16.64 7.64 -9.30
N HIS A 98 16.73 6.38 -8.84
CA HIS A 98 17.93 5.55 -9.03
C HIS A 98 18.12 5.12 -10.49
N ASN A 99 17.04 4.84 -11.22
CA ASN A 99 17.10 4.46 -12.64
C ASN A 99 17.49 5.61 -13.58
N LYS A 100 17.31 6.87 -13.16
CA LYS A 100 17.76 8.06 -13.93
C LYS A 100 19.27 8.33 -13.83
N ALA A 101 19.99 7.64 -12.95
CA ALA A 101 21.41 7.89 -12.70
C ALA A 101 22.36 6.92 -13.44
N LYS A 102 21.88 6.16 -14.44
CA LYS A 102 22.70 5.31 -15.32
C LYS A 102 22.66 5.77 -16.77
#